data_AF-A0A0P6XGM0-F1
#
_entry.id   AF-A0A0P6XGM0-F1
#
_cell.length_a   1.000
_cell.length_b   1.000
_cell.length_c   1.000
_cell.angle_alpha   90.00
_cell.angle_beta   90.00
_cell.angle_gamma   90.00
#
_symmetry.space_group_name_H-M   'P 1'
#
loop_
_entity.id
_entity.type
_entity.pdbx_description
1 polymer ?
#
loop_
_entity_poly.entity_id
_entity_poly.type
_entity_poly.pdbx_seq_one_letter_code
_entity_poly.pdbx_strand_id
1 'polypeptide(L)'
;MEIREIPYSEITLWDNLVSSSPEQSVFLSDSFLKTWEKTDPELNLFRLGCYKDGELVGGIAILHKKALKKIRIQNILSIFYTSSPIISGNYPNHSAGYYEILSNLASGIRKFFPYLRLECSPHLDDASAFFDQGWNGKPRYAHMWDIRDPEEMLNTMHRKKRYVRRAMKDYLFSVEQEGDFEDFLSLYLRDLDRFSWQPTNSWIKAFRARVEWMKSQGIFRLYTCRTQEGQLANSIACILSPCNKTAYGWLVAYDRTIQDNAISP
;
A
#
# COMPACT_ATOMS: atom_id res chain seq x y z
N MET A 1 7.67 -22.92 17.21
CA MET A 1 6.50 -22.03 17.16
C MET A 1 5.34 -22.74 16.47
N GLU A 2 4.10 -22.35 16.76
CA GLU A 2 2.90 -22.87 16.08
C GLU A 2 2.49 -21.93 14.94
N ILE A 3 2.10 -22.48 13.79
CA ILE A 3 1.62 -21.72 12.64
C ILE A 3 0.19 -22.12 12.33
N ARG A 4 -0.74 -21.17 12.40
CA ARG A 4 -2.16 -21.40 12.13
C ARG A 4 -2.86 -20.18 11.54
N GLU A 5 -4.00 -20.43 10.89
CA GLU A 5 -4.88 -19.36 10.43
C GLU A 5 -5.43 -18.57 11.63
N ILE A 6 -5.49 -17.25 11.50
CA ILE A 6 -6.08 -16.37 12.52
C ILE A 6 -7.58 -16.24 12.21
N PRO A 7 -8.47 -16.83 13.03
CA PRO A 7 -9.90 -16.70 12.81
C PRO A 7 -10.39 -15.28 13.13
N TYR A 8 -11.54 -14.90 12.58
CA TYR A 8 -12.12 -13.58 12.83
C TYR A 8 -12.40 -13.29 14.32
N SER A 9 -12.68 -14.34 15.12
CA SER A 9 -12.85 -14.22 16.57
C SER A 9 -11.59 -13.74 17.31
N GLU A 10 -10.42 -13.85 16.69
CA GLU A 10 -9.13 -13.44 17.25
C GLU A 10 -8.59 -12.15 16.60
N ILE A 11 -9.40 -11.41 15.86
CA ILE A 11 -8.90 -10.27 15.07
C ILE A 11 -8.29 -9.15 15.92
N THR A 12 -8.73 -8.99 17.17
CA THR A 12 -8.11 -8.05 18.10
C THR A 12 -6.64 -8.36 18.36
N LEU A 13 -6.24 -9.64 18.33
CA LEU A 13 -4.83 -10.04 18.46
C LEU A 13 -4.02 -9.54 17.26
N TRP A 14 -4.60 -9.58 16.06
CA TRP A 14 -3.95 -9.05 14.85
C TRP A 14 -3.72 -7.55 14.94
N ASP A 15 -4.73 -6.76 15.29
CA ASP A 15 -4.59 -5.30 15.37
C ASP A 15 -3.63 -4.88 16.50
N ASN A 16 -3.57 -5.64 17.60
CA ASN A 16 -2.57 -5.44 18.66
C ASN A 16 -1.15 -5.77 18.16
N LEU A 17 -0.98 -6.84 17.38
CA LEU A 17 0.30 -7.18 16.77
C LEU A 17 0.73 -6.06 15.80
N VAL A 18 -0.15 -5.61 14.92
CA VAL A 18 0.12 -4.50 13.99
C VAL A 18 0.54 -3.25 14.75
N SER A 19 -0.17 -2.89 15.82
CA SER A 19 0.11 -1.65 16.58
C SER A 19 1.41 -1.69 17.38
N SER A 20 1.96 -2.87 17.66
CA SER A 20 3.22 -3.06 18.38
C SER A 20 4.41 -3.36 17.47
N SER A 21 4.17 -3.57 16.17
CA SER A 21 5.18 -3.98 15.20
C SER A 21 5.96 -2.77 14.67
N PRO A 22 7.30 -2.87 14.54
CA PRO A 22 8.11 -1.89 13.83
C PRO A 22 7.69 -1.70 12.36
N GLU A 23 7.15 -2.76 11.74
CA GLU A 23 6.67 -2.79 10.36
C GLU A 23 5.25 -2.21 10.20
N GLN A 24 4.66 -1.65 11.26
CA GLN A 24 3.29 -1.14 11.24
C GLN A 24 3.02 -0.18 10.06
N SER A 25 1.85 -0.35 9.45
CA SER A 25 1.32 0.57 8.44
C SER A 25 -0.20 0.42 8.36
N VAL A 26 -0.87 1.44 7.84
CA VAL A 26 -2.33 1.38 7.61
C VAL A 26 -2.72 0.22 6.70
N PHE A 27 -1.84 -0.22 5.80
CA PHE A 27 -2.09 -1.33 4.88
C PHE A 27 -2.24 -2.69 5.57
N LEU A 28 -1.77 -2.79 6.82
CA LEU A 28 -1.73 -4.03 7.58
C LEU A 28 -2.89 -4.13 8.59
N SER A 29 -3.62 -3.04 8.85
CA SER A 29 -4.74 -3.07 9.79
C SER A 29 -5.90 -3.95 9.30
N ASP A 30 -6.69 -4.51 10.21
CA ASP A 30 -7.88 -5.25 9.79
C ASP A 30 -8.86 -4.38 9.03
N SER A 31 -9.12 -3.18 9.52
CA SER A 31 -10.09 -2.26 8.93
C SER A 31 -9.78 -1.94 7.46
N PHE A 32 -8.50 -1.75 7.13
CA PHE A 32 -8.04 -1.55 5.75
C PHE A 32 -8.25 -2.82 4.92
N LEU A 33 -7.63 -3.94 5.32
CA LEU A 33 -7.70 -5.19 4.56
C LEU A 33 -9.14 -5.68 4.35
N LYS A 34 -9.99 -5.56 5.38
CA LYS A 34 -11.39 -5.95 5.33
C LYS A 34 -12.22 -5.06 4.40
N THR A 35 -11.88 -3.77 4.29
CA THR A 35 -12.51 -2.88 3.31
C THR A 35 -12.22 -3.35 1.88
N TRP A 36 -10.98 -3.79 1.61
CA TRP A 36 -10.63 -4.34 0.30
C TRP A 36 -11.41 -5.59 -0.05
N GLU A 37 -11.57 -6.50 0.91
CA GLU A 37 -12.39 -7.70 0.77
C GLU A 37 -13.89 -7.37 0.59
N LYS A 38 -14.45 -6.47 1.41
CA LYS A 38 -15.88 -6.12 1.36
C LYS A 38 -16.30 -5.42 0.08
N THR A 39 -15.41 -4.63 -0.52
CA THR A 39 -15.71 -3.81 -1.70
C THR A 39 -15.56 -4.56 -3.02
N ASP A 40 -14.95 -5.75 -3.01
CA ASP A 40 -14.70 -6.56 -4.19
C ASP A 40 -15.08 -8.03 -3.92
N PRO A 41 -16.20 -8.51 -4.47
CA PRO A 41 -16.74 -9.83 -4.14
C PRO A 41 -15.84 -10.99 -4.58
N GLU A 42 -14.84 -10.74 -5.43
CA GLU A 42 -13.86 -11.76 -5.84
C GLU A 42 -12.71 -11.90 -4.83
N LEU A 43 -12.53 -10.90 -3.95
CA LEU A 43 -11.49 -10.87 -2.94
C LEU A 43 -11.90 -11.62 -1.68
N ASN A 44 -10.92 -12.32 -1.13
CA ASN A 44 -10.98 -13.01 0.15
C ASN A 44 -9.74 -12.62 0.92
N LEU A 45 -9.86 -12.55 2.24
CA LEU A 45 -8.77 -12.21 3.14
C LEU A 45 -8.33 -13.44 3.94
N PHE A 46 -7.07 -13.79 3.82
CA PHE A 46 -6.44 -14.85 4.61
C PHE A 46 -5.39 -14.27 5.54
N ARG A 47 -5.31 -14.78 6.77
CA ARG A 47 -4.29 -14.39 7.75
C ARG A 47 -3.63 -15.60 8.36
N LEU A 48 -2.31 -15.62 8.35
CA LEU A 48 -1.51 -16.64 9.01
C LEU A 48 -0.80 -16.00 10.21
N GLY A 49 -0.93 -16.62 11.37
CA GLY A 49 -0.27 -16.22 12.60
C GLY A 49 0.82 -17.21 12.99
N CYS A 50 1.90 -16.67 13.55
CA CYS A 50 2.95 -17.39 14.24
C CYS A 50 2.78 -17.18 15.74
N TYR A 51 2.60 -18.28 16.48
CA TYR A 51 2.33 -18.28 17.90
C TYR A 51 3.48 -18.89 18.69
N LYS A 52 3.80 -18.28 19.83
CA LYS A 52 4.74 -18.80 20.82
C LYS A 52 4.04 -18.80 22.17
N ASP A 53 3.93 -19.98 22.80
CA ASP A 53 3.28 -20.15 24.10
C ASP A 53 1.84 -19.58 24.15
N GLY A 54 1.11 -19.66 23.03
CA GLY A 54 -0.25 -19.14 22.87
C GLY A 54 -0.34 -17.66 22.48
N GLU A 55 0.76 -16.90 22.53
CA GLU A 55 0.81 -15.51 22.12
C GLU A 55 1.10 -15.35 20.62
N LEU A 56 0.39 -14.44 19.96
CA LEU A 56 0.63 -14.10 18.55
C LEU A 56 1.88 -13.21 18.45
N VAL A 57 2.98 -13.75 17.93
CA VAL A 57 4.29 -13.07 17.86
C VAL A 57 4.66 -12.57 16.46
N GLY A 58 3.96 -13.04 15.44
CA GLY A 58 4.10 -12.55 14.07
C GLY A 58 2.96 -13.00 13.18
N GLY A 59 2.84 -12.41 12.00
CA GLY A 59 1.77 -12.75 11.08
C GLY A 59 1.94 -12.23 9.67
N ILE A 60 1.11 -12.70 8.76
CA ILE A 60 1.03 -12.23 7.38
C ILE A 60 -0.41 -12.30 6.88
N ALA A 61 -0.87 -11.25 6.21
CA ALA A 61 -2.20 -11.17 5.62
C ALA A 61 -2.10 -11.17 4.09
N ILE A 62 -2.94 -11.97 3.43
CA ILE A 62 -2.96 -12.10 1.96
C ILE A 62 -4.38 -11.88 1.46
N LEU A 63 -4.57 -10.86 0.62
CA LEU A 63 -5.76 -10.69 -0.20
C LEU A 63 -5.64 -11.58 -1.44
N HIS A 64 -6.64 -12.41 -1.68
CA HIS A 64 -6.59 -13.42 -2.72
C HIS A 64 -7.94 -13.66 -3.38
N LYS A 65 -7.91 -14.17 -4.61
CA LYS A 65 -9.06 -14.73 -5.30
C LYS A 65 -9.07 -16.25 -5.10
N LYS A 66 -10.26 -16.85 -5.13
CA LYS A 66 -10.41 -18.29 -5.19
C LYS A 66 -10.52 -18.71 -6.65
N ALA A 67 -9.64 -19.61 -7.09
CA ALA A 67 -9.71 -20.27 -8.38
C ALA A 67 -10.22 -21.71 -8.21
N LEU A 68 -10.40 -22.41 -9.33
CA LEU A 68 -10.86 -23.80 -9.40
C LEU A 68 -10.26 -24.68 -8.29
N LYS A 69 -11.10 -25.52 -7.67
CA LYS A 69 -10.71 -26.55 -6.68
C LYS A 69 -9.92 -26.02 -5.47
N LYS A 70 -10.33 -24.88 -4.89
CA LYS A 70 -9.78 -24.27 -3.67
C LYS A 70 -8.38 -23.65 -3.80
N ILE A 71 -7.86 -23.49 -5.02
CA ILE A 71 -6.58 -22.80 -5.23
C ILE A 71 -6.74 -21.33 -4.86
N ARG A 72 -5.84 -20.81 -4.04
CA ARG A 72 -5.78 -19.40 -3.70
C ARG A 72 -4.76 -18.71 -4.59
N ILE A 73 -5.21 -17.72 -5.36
CA ILE A 73 -4.35 -16.91 -6.21
C ILE A 73 -4.29 -15.52 -5.59
N GLN A 74 -3.10 -15.06 -5.24
CA GLN A 74 -2.92 -13.72 -4.71
C GLN A 74 -3.45 -12.68 -5.70
N ASN A 75 -4.24 -11.73 -5.20
CA ASN A 75 -4.56 -10.56 -6.00
C ASN A 75 -3.42 -9.56 -5.82
N ILE A 76 -2.65 -9.34 -6.89
CA ILE A 76 -1.62 -8.29 -6.90
C ILE A 76 -2.37 -6.98 -7.06
N LEU A 77 -2.77 -6.41 -5.94
CA LEU A 77 -3.45 -5.13 -5.87
C LEU A 77 -2.48 -3.99 -6.21
N SER A 78 -3.02 -2.87 -6.67
CA SER A 78 -2.27 -1.62 -6.83
C SER A 78 -1.96 -0.96 -5.48
N ILE A 79 -1.68 -1.73 -4.43
CA ILE A 79 -1.49 -1.24 -3.06
C ILE A 79 -0.33 -1.96 -2.43
N PHE A 80 0.65 -1.15 -2.05
CA PHE A 80 1.91 -1.60 -1.50
C PHE A 80 1.71 -2.20 -0.10
N TYR A 81 2.58 -3.15 0.24
CA TYR A 81 2.84 -3.59 1.61
C TYR A 81 1.72 -4.32 2.35
N THR A 82 0.55 -4.53 1.75
CA THR A 82 -0.58 -5.30 2.33
C THR A 82 -0.24 -6.74 2.68
N SER A 83 0.82 -7.29 2.08
CA SER A 83 1.31 -8.66 2.29
C SER A 83 2.67 -8.72 3.00
N SER A 84 3.08 -7.62 3.64
CA SER A 84 4.30 -7.62 4.46
C SER A 84 4.11 -8.51 5.68
N PRO A 85 5.10 -9.33 6.07
CA PRO A 85 5.09 -9.96 7.38
C PRO A 85 5.17 -8.87 8.46
N ILE A 86 4.49 -9.13 9.58
CA ILE A 86 4.54 -8.30 10.79
C ILE A 86 5.12 -9.13 11.93
N ILE A 87 6.00 -8.52 12.71
CA ILE A 87 6.60 -9.16 13.89
C ILE A 87 6.35 -8.27 15.10
N SER A 88 6.07 -8.90 16.25
CA SER A 88 5.91 -8.20 17.51
C SER A 88 7.18 -7.42 17.85
N GLY A 89 7.03 -6.16 18.29
CA GLY A 89 8.14 -5.31 18.72
C GLY A 89 8.95 -5.84 19.91
N ASN A 90 8.49 -6.92 20.55
CA ASN A 90 9.26 -7.65 21.57
C ASN A 90 10.44 -8.46 20.97
N TYR A 91 10.50 -8.60 19.65
CA TYR A 91 11.56 -9.31 18.94
C TYR A 91 12.40 -8.29 18.15
N PRO A 92 13.59 -7.91 18.64
CA PRO A 92 14.46 -6.99 17.92
C PRO A 92 14.81 -7.51 16.52
N ASN A 93 14.94 -6.60 15.56
CA ASN A 93 15.43 -6.91 14.22
C ASN A 93 16.76 -7.67 14.29
N HIS A 94 16.93 -8.64 13.39
CA HIS A 94 18.09 -9.54 13.32
C HIS A 94 18.32 -10.45 14.55
N SER A 95 17.39 -10.51 15.50
CA SER A 95 17.45 -11.51 16.57
C SER A 95 17.13 -12.91 16.05
N ALA A 96 17.62 -13.95 16.75
CA ALA A 96 17.29 -15.34 16.42
C ALA A 96 15.77 -15.60 16.46
N GLY A 97 15.05 -14.96 17.39
CA GLY A 97 13.58 -15.06 17.46
C GLY A 97 12.89 -14.37 16.27
N TYR A 98 13.36 -13.20 15.84
CA TYR A 98 12.86 -12.51 14.64
C TYR A 98 13.02 -13.41 13.40
N TYR A 99 14.21 -13.98 13.21
CA TYR A 99 14.50 -14.91 12.12
C TYR A 99 13.62 -16.17 12.21
N GLU A 100 13.46 -16.77 13.40
CA GLU A 100 12.61 -17.94 13.59
C GLU A 100 11.15 -17.67 13.20
N ILE A 101 10.60 -16.52 13.60
CA ILE A 101 9.23 -16.10 13.26
C ILE A 101 9.07 -15.99 11.74
N LEU A 102 9.98 -15.26 11.07
CA LEU A 102 9.93 -15.12 9.61
C LEU A 102 10.06 -16.46 8.88
N SER A 103 10.97 -17.33 9.32
CA SER A 103 11.18 -18.64 8.75
C SER A 103 9.90 -19.50 8.84
N ASN A 104 9.24 -19.50 10.00
CA ASN A 104 7.99 -20.22 10.20
C ASN A 104 6.85 -19.65 9.33
N LEU A 105 6.73 -18.32 9.20
CA LEU A 105 5.75 -17.68 8.31
C LEU A 105 6.02 -18.01 6.84
N ALA A 106 7.27 -17.91 6.40
CA ALA A 106 7.72 -18.17 5.03
C ALA A 106 7.47 -19.63 4.61
N SER A 107 7.71 -20.58 5.51
CA SER A 107 7.41 -22.00 5.31
C SER A 107 5.90 -22.28 5.34
N GLY A 108 5.20 -21.68 6.32
CA GLY A 108 3.78 -21.90 6.55
C GLY A 108 2.89 -21.42 5.40
N ILE A 109 3.16 -20.24 4.86
CA ILE A 109 2.30 -19.62 3.84
C ILE A 109 2.32 -20.39 2.51
N ARG A 110 3.42 -21.08 2.19
CA ARG A 110 3.55 -21.92 0.97
C ARG A 110 2.55 -23.06 0.92
N LYS A 111 2.06 -23.53 2.08
CA LYS A 111 1.04 -24.58 2.15
C LYS A 111 -0.32 -24.14 1.59
N PHE A 112 -0.56 -22.83 1.55
CA PHE A 112 -1.85 -22.24 1.16
C PHE A 112 -1.82 -21.60 -0.23
N PHE A 113 -0.64 -21.16 -0.68
CA PHE A 113 -0.47 -20.43 -1.93
C PHE A 113 0.62 -21.10 -2.78
N PRO A 114 0.25 -21.79 -3.87
CA PRO A 114 1.24 -22.43 -4.75
C PRO A 114 2.11 -21.39 -5.48
N TYR A 115 1.58 -20.18 -5.66
CA TYR A 115 2.31 -19.04 -6.19
C TYR A 115 1.96 -17.80 -5.39
N LEU A 116 2.98 -17.12 -4.85
CA LEU A 116 2.82 -15.92 -4.04
C LEU A 116 3.97 -14.94 -4.32
N ARG A 117 3.65 -13.65 -4.43
CA ARG A 117 4.61 -12.56 -4.53
C ARG A 117 4.38 -11.60 -3.37
N LEU A 118 5.34 -11.55 -2.45
CA LEU A 118 5.28 -10.60 -1.35
C LEU A 118 5.94 -9.28 -1.75
N GLU A 119 5.26 -8.18 -1.47
CA GLU A 119 5.85 -6.86 -1.49
C GLU A 119 5.93 -6.37 -0.06
N CYS A 120 7.13 -6.38 0.49
CA CYS A 120 7.38 -6.07 1.88
C CYS A 120 7.64 -4.58 2.08
N SER A 121 7.22 -4.08 3.23
CA SER A 121 7.56 -2.75 3.75
C SER A 121 9.07 -2.51 3.65
N PRO A 122 9.52 -1.27 3.35
CA PRO A 122 10.94 -0.92 3.37
C PRO A 122 11.58 -1.06 4.77
N HIS A 123 10.77 -1.24 5.82
CA HIS A 123 11.24 -1.53 7.17
C HIS A 123 11.63 -3.00 7.39
N LEU A 124 11.29 -3.90 6.46
CA LEU A 124 11.84 -5.25 6.43
C LEU A 124 13.19 -5.21 5.71
N ASP A 125 14.26 -5.01 6.47
CA ASP A 125 15.64 -4.87 5.97
C ASP A 125 16.38 -6.21 5.82
N ASP A 126 15.89 -7.27 6.46
CA ASP A 126 16.45 -8.62 6.39
C ASP A 126 15.40 -9.65 5.98
N ALA A 127 15.55 -10.16 4.75
CA ALA A 127 14.71 -11.20 4.19
C ALA A 127 15.40 -12.59 4.18
N SER A 128 16.51 -12.77 4.89
CA SER A 128 17.31 -14.01 4.83
C SER A 128 16.49 -15.25 5.20
N ALA A 129 15.61 -15.13 6.20
CA ALA A 129 14.69 -16.19 6.60
C ALA A 129 13.75 -16.66 5.46
N PHE A 130 13.36 -15.78 4.53
CA PHE A 130 12.61 -16.18 3.36
C PHE A 130 13.48 -16.93 2.35
N PHE A 131 14.71 -16.48 2.12
CA PHE A 131 15.63 -17.13 1.17
C PHE A 131 15.97 -18.56 1.60
N ASP A 132 16.23 -18.78 2.89
CA ASP A 132 16.51 -20.10 3.45
C ASP A 132 15.29 -21.05 3.35
N GLN A 133 14.08 -20.48 3.29
CA GLN A 133 12.84 -21.21 3.01
C GLN A 133 12.54 -21.35 1.50
N GLY A 134 13.51 -21.08 0.63
CA GLY A 134 13.45 -21.28 -0.81
C GLY A 134 12.65 -20.22 -1.57
N TRP A 135 12.48 -19.02 -0.99
CA TRP A 135 11.91 -17.87 -1.70
C TRP A 135 12.97 -17.16 -2.54
N ASN A 136 12.54 -16.53 -3.62
CA ASN A 136 13.39 -15.65 -4.42
C ASN A 136 13.05 -14.19 -4.12
N GLY A 137 14.07 -13.37 -3.92
CA GLY A 137 13.93 -11.93 -3.67
C GLY A 137 14.50 -11.08 -4.80
N LYS A 138 13.96 -9.88 -4.95
CA LYS A 138 14.58 -8.79 -5.71
C LYS A 138 14.45 -7.50 -4.90
N PRO A 139 15.55 -6.78 -4.63
CA PRO A 139 15.45 -5.51 -3.93
C PRO A 139 14.60 -4.54 -4.75
N ARG A 140 13.75 -3.79 -4.05
CA ARG A 140 12.97 -2.68 -4.59
C ARG A 140 13.31 -1.45 -3.78
N TYR A 141 13.53 -0.34 -4.48
CA TYR A 141 13.85 0.92 -3.84
C TYR A 141 12.57 1.76 -3.76
N ALA A 142 12.27 2.25 -2.56
CA ALA A 142 11.25 3.26 -2.32
C ALA A 142 11.97 4.57 -2.00
N HIS A 143 11.57 5.66 -2.66
CA HIS A 143 12.09 6.99 -2.33
C HIS A 143 11.31 7.55 -1.14
N MET A 144 12.00 7.68 0.01
CA MET A 144 11.43 8.29 1.22
C MET A 144 11.96 9.71 1.37
N TRP A 145 11.04 10.64 1.60
CA TRP A 145 11.31 12.08 1.63
C TRP A 145 10.92 12.58 3.02
N ASP A 146 11.86 13.23 3.71
CA ASP A 146 11.56 13.92 4.95
C ASP A 146 10.95 15.28 4.64
N ILE A 147 9.65 15.41 4.89
CA ILE A 147 8.88 16.61 4.58
C ILE A 147 8.70 17.54 5.78
N ARG A 148 9.43 17.30 6.89
CA ARG A 148 9.37 18.17 8.08
C ARG A 148 9.90 19.58 7.78
N ASP A 149 10.88 19.68 6.89
CA ASP A 149 11.34 20.93 6.30
C ASP A 149 11.29 20.83 4.76
N PRO A 150 10.16 21.23 4.13
CA PRO A 150 10.01 21.17 2.69
C PRO A 150 11.02 22.02 1.92
N GLU A 151 11.50 23.13 2.50
CA GLU A 151 12.49 24.00 1.85
C GLU A 151 13.87 23.36 1.86
N GLU A 152 14.31 22.80 2.98
CA GLU A 152 15.54 22.01 3.06
C GLU A 152 15.48 20.82 2.09
N MET A 153 14.38 20.07 2.13
CA MET A 153 14.13 18.96 1.22
C MET A 153 14.27 19.40 -0.25
N LEU A 154 13.63 20.50 -0.67
CA LEU A 154 13.75 21.04 -2.03
C LEU A 154 15.17 21.52 -2.36
N ASN A 155 15.93 22.01 -1.39
CA ASN A 155 17.31 22.44 -1.57
C ASN A 155 18.25 21.27 -1.92
N THR A 156 17.96 20.07 -1.39
CA THR A 156 18.70 18.85 -1.78
C THR A 156 18.44 18.42 -3.23
N MET A 157 17.39 18.96 -3.88
CA MET A 157 16.92 18.54 -5.21
C MET A 157 17.39 19.48 -6.32
N HIS A 158 18.70 19.57 -6.52
CA HIS A 158 19.38 20.52 -7.42
C HIS A 158 18.64 20.84 -8.74
N ARG A 159 18.26 19.83 -9.52
CA ARG A 159 17.58 20.03 -10.82
C ARG A 159 16.07 20.25 -10.69
N LYS A 160 15.40 19.63 -9.71
CA LYS A 160 13.94 19.67 -9.58
C LYS A 160 13.43 20.98 -9.00
N LYS A 161 14.26 21.71 -8.24
CA LYS A 161 13.92 23.03 -7.67
C LYS A 161 13.44 24.04 -8.72
N ARG A 162 14.08 24.06 -9.91
CA ARG A 162 13.67 24.95 -11.01
C ARG A 162 12.28 24.56 -11.57
N TYR A 163 12.00 23.26 -11.67
CA TYR A 163 10.71 22.76 -12.14
C TYR A 163 9.59 23.08 -11.15
N VAL A 164 9.83 22.85 -9.86
CA VAL A 164 8.86 23.20 -8.80
C VAL A 164 8.52 24.69 -8.84
N ARG A 165 9.54 25.57 -8.87
CA ARG A 165 9.33 27.03 -8.94
C ARG A 165 8.60 27.48 -10.20
N ARG A 166 8.84 26.81 -11.33
CA ARG A 166 8.12 27.08 -12.58
C ARG A 166 6.66 26.62 -12.46
N ALA A 167 6.44 25.40 -11.98
CA ALA A 167 5.09 24.86 -11.79
C ALA A 167 4.25 25.73 -10.84
N MET A 168 4.84 26.25 -9.77
CA MET A 168 4.18 27.20 -8.85
C MET A 168 3.73 28.51 -9.49
N LYS A 169 4.31 28.91 -10.64
CA LYS A 169 3.86 30.09 -11.40
C LYS A 169 2.79 29.73 -12.41
N ASP A 170 2.93 28.57 -13.05
CA ASP A 170 2.14 28.20 -14.20
C ASP A 170 0.81 27.51 -13.80
N TYR A 171 0.71 27.00 -12.56
CA TYR A 171 -0.42 26.18 -12.10
C TYR A 171 -0.98 26.59 -10.74
N LEU A 172 -2.22 26.17 -10.51
CA LEU A 172 -2.96 26.29 -9.26
C LEU A 172 -2.94 24.95 -8.54
N PHE A 173 -2.35 24.92 -7.35
CA PHE A 173 -2.30 23.73 -6.50
C PHE A 173 -3.34 23.82 -5.40
N SER A 174 -4.10 22.76 -5.20
CA SER A 174 -5.03 22.67 -4.08
C SER A 174 -5.05 21.27 -3.47
N VAL A 175 -5.58 21.21 -2.25
CA VAL A 175 -5.97 19.97 -1.60
C VAL A 175 -7.47 19.79 -1.82
N GLU A 176 -7.86 18.57 -2.15
CA GLU A 176 -9.22 18.01 -2.25
C GLU A 176 -10.37 19.00 -2.04
N GLN A 177 -11.05 19.33 -3.14
CA GLN A 177 -12.32 20.06 -3.17
C GLN A 177 -13.47 19.15 -3.61
N GLU A 178 -14.71 19.63 -3.45
CA GLU A 178 -15.89 18.94 -3.96
C GLU A 178 -15.77 18.71 -5.48
N GLY A 179 -16.03 17.49 -5.94
CA GLY A 179 -15.91 17.10 -7.35
C GLY A 179 -14.50 16.69 -7.81
N ASP A 180 -13.42 17.04 -7.09
CA ASP A 180 -12.05 16.75 -7.53
C ASP A 180 -11.77 15.25 -7.71
N PHE A 181 -12.44 14.39 -6.93
CA PHE A 181 -12.29 12.94 -7.07
C PHE A 181 -12.85 12.40 -8.39
N GLU A 182 -13.94 12.98 -8.90
CA GLU A 182 -14.52 12.59 -10.19
C GLU A 182 -13.62 12.98 -11.35
N ASP A 183 -13.04 14.18 -11.26
CA ASP A 183 -12.05 14.66 -12.23
C ASP A 183 -10.80 13.79 -12.21
N PHE A 184 -10.27 13.48 -11.02
CA PHE A 184 -9.15 12.54 -10.85
C PHE A 184 -9.47 11.17 -11.45
N LEU A 185 -10.64 10.59 -11.12
CA LEU A 185 -11.00 9.26 -11.60
C LEU A 185 -11.15 9.24 -13.11
N SER A 186 -11.78 10.26 -13.69
CA SER A 186 -11.93 10.40 -15.13
C SER A 186 -10.57 10.48 -15.82
N LEU A 187 -9.63 11.26 -15.26
CA LEU A 187 -8.26 11.37 -15.79
C LEU A 187 -7.48 10.06 -15.63
N TYR A 188 -7.58 9.43 -14.46
CA TYR A 188 -6.92 8.16 -14.17
C TYR A 188 -7.42 7.03 -15.09
N LEU A 189 -8.73 6.95 -15.37
CA LEU A 189 -9.28 5.96 -16.31
C LEU A 189 -8.73 6.14 -17.73
N ARG A 190 -8.51 7.39 -18.18
CA ARG A 190 -7.84 7.66 -19.46
C ARG A 190 -6.38 7.21 -19.45
N ASP A 191 -5.69 7.35 -18.32
CA ASP A 191 -4.32 6.86 -18.18
C ASP A 191 -4.24 5.34 -18.22
N LEU A 192 -5.22 4.63 -17.64
CA LEU A 192 -5.29 3.17 -17.69
C LEU A 192 -5.57 2.61 -19.09
N ASP A 193 -6.44 3.27 -19.86
CA ASP A 193 -6.74 2.89 -21.24
C ASP A 193 -5.48 2.88 -22.12
N ARG A 194 -4.53 3.79 -21.86
CA ARG A 194 -3.22 3.82 -22.54
C ARG A 194 -2.38 2.57 -22.29
N PHE A 195 -2.55 1.92 -21.14
CA PHE A 195 -1.92 0.63 -20.84
C PHE A 195 -2.74 -0.56 -21.34
N SER A 196 -3.72 -0.30 -22.24
CA SER A 196 -4.66 -1.29 -22.77
C SER A 196 -5.45 -2.01 -21.67
N TRP A 197 -5.68 -1.32 -20.55
CA TRP A 197 -6.48 -1.84 -19.46
C TRP A 197 -7.70 -0.95 -19.24
N GLN A 198 -8.88 -1.54 -19.46
CA GLN A 198 -10.16 -0.88 -19.23
C GLN A 198 -10.80 -1.49 -17.99
N PRO A 199 -10.87 -0.74 -16.87
CA PRO A 199 -11.52 -1.25 -15.67
C PRO A 199 -13.00 -1.53 -15.89
N THR A 200 -13.50 -2.60 -15.30
CA THR A 200 -14.92 -2.93 -15.32
C THR A 200 -15.72 -1.96 -14.46
N ASN A 201 -17.04 -1.89 -14.70
CA ASN A 201 -17.95 -1.13 -13.82
C ASN A 201 -17.91 -1.62 -12.36
N SER A 202 -17.69 -2.92 -12.13
CA SER A 202 -17.52 -3.46 -10.78
C SER A 202 -16.24 -2.94 -10.12
N TRP A 203 -15.13 -2.86 -10.87
CA TRP A 203 -13.88 -2.30 -10.39
C TRP A 203 -14.05 -0.81 -10.02
N ILE A 204 -14.72 -0.03 -10.88
CA ILE A 204 -14.95 1.40 -10.63
C ILE A 204 -15.77 1.59 -9.34
N LYS A 205 -16.85 0.82 -9.17
CA LYS A 205 -17.67 0.85 -7.94
C LYS A 205 -16.86 0.49 -6.69
N ALA A 206 -16.05 -0.57 -6.77
CA ALA A 206 -15.18 -0.99 -5.68
C ALA A 206 -14.15 0.08 -5.32
N PHE A 207 -13.54 0.71 -6.33
CA PHE A 207 -12.55 1.78 -6.17
C PHE A 207 -13.17 3.01 -5.47
N ARG A 208 -14.36 3.45 -5.91
CA ARG A 208 -15.11 4.53 -5.26
C ARG A 208 -15.40 4.22 -3.79
N ALA A 209 -15.93 3.02 -3.51
CA ALA A 209 -16.27 2.62 -2.15
C ALA A 209 -15.03 2.59 -1.23
N ARG A 210 -13.87 2.16 -1.74
CA ARG A 210 -12.59 2.19 -0.99
C ARG A 210 -12.15 3.62 -0.69
N VAL A 211 -12.21 4.51 -1.69
CA VAL A 211 -11.83 5.91 -1.50
C VAL A 211 -12.76 6.60 -0.50
N GLU A 212 -14.08 6.41 -0.61
CA GLU A 212 -15.04 6.96 0.35
C GLU A 212 -14.80 6.46 1.77
N TRP A 213 -14.52 5.16 1.92
CA TRP A 213 -14.12 4.63 3.22
C TRP A 213 -12.83 5.31 3.73
N MET A 214 -11.78 5.40 2.91
CA MET A 214 -10.52 6.03 3.32
C MET A 214 -10.68 7.53 3.67
N LYS A 215 -11.55 8.25 2.95
CA LYS A 215 -11.93 9.63 3.30
C LYS A 215 -12.62 9.69 4.66
N SER A 216 -13.57 8.79 4.92
CA SER A 216 -14.26 8.71 6.22
C SER A 216 -13.32 8.42 7.39
N GLN A 217 -12.22 7.72 7.15
CA GLN A 217 -11.18 7.44 8.15
C GLN A 217 -10.11 8.55 8.23
N GLY A 218 -10.20 9.58 7.40
CA GLY A 218 -9.21 10.66 7.32
C GLY A 218 -7.86 10.26 6.73
N ILE A 219 -7.75 9.06 6.12
CA ILE A 219 -6.49 8.50 5.60
C ILE A 219 -6.31 8.69 4.09
N PHE A 220 -7.23 9.34 3.40
CA PHE A 220 -7.08 9.71 1.99
C PHE A 220 -6.85 11.20 1.83
N ARG A 221 -5.95 11.59 0.93
CA ARG A 221 -5.84 12.98 0.45
C ARG A 221 -5.64 12.98 -1.06
N LEU A 222 -6.31 13.89 -1.72
CA LEU A 222 -6.09 14.18 -3.13
C LEU A 222 -5.44 15.55 -3.26
N TYR A 223 -4.33 15.61 -3.97
CA TYR A 223 -3.68 16.86 -4.36
C TYR A 223 -3.92 17.08 -5.84
N THR A 224 -4.40 18.26 -6.21
CA THR A 224 -4.69 18.61 -7.61
C THR A 224 -3.79 19.75 -8.07
N CYS A 225 -3.50 19.73 -9.37
CA CYS A 225 -2.75 20.74 -10.09
C CYS A 225 -3.60 21.12 -11.29
N ARG A 226 -4.12 22.34 -11.30
CA ARG A 226 -4.99 22.88 -12.35
C ARG A 226 -4.27 23.99 -13.11
N THR A 227 -4.59 24.15 -14.39
CA THR A 227 -4.15 25.33 -15.14
C THR A 227 -4.83 26.59 -14.59
N GLN A 228 -4.37 27.77 -15.03
CA GLN A 228 -5.00 29.04 -14.64
C GLN A 228 -6.47 29.13 -15.13
N GLU A 229 -6.82 28.39 -16.18
CA GLU A 229 -8.17 28.23 -16.71
C GLU A 229 -9.01 27.19 -15.95
N GLY A 230 -8.45 26.54 -14.93
CA GLY A 230 -9.15 25.59 -14.06
C GLY A 230 -9.17 24.13 -14.54
N GLN A 231 -8.51 23.81 -15.66
CA GLN A 231 -8.44 22.44 -16.17
C GLN A 231 -7.52 21.57 -15.31
N LEU A 232 -7.93 20.35 -14.96
CA LEU A 232 -7.09 19.42 -14.19
C LEU A 232 -5.91 18.93 -15.05
N ALA A 233 -4.71 19.41 -14.73
CA ALA A 233 -3.48 19.02 -15.41
C ALA A 233 -2.84 17.78 -14.79
N ASN A 234 -2.82 17.69 -13.46
CA ASN A 234 -2.29 16.53 -12.73
C ASN A 234 -2.98 16.39 -11.37
N SER A 235 -3.01 15.18 -10.86
CA SER A 235 -3.48 14.86 -9.53
C SER A 235 -2.72 13.68 -8.93
N ILE A 236 -2.49 13.74 -7.62
CA ILE A 236 -1.84 12.69 -6.84
C ILE A 236 -2.76 12.30 -5.70
N ALA A 237 -3.16 11.04 -5.69
CA ALA A 237 -3.86 10.43 -4.58
C ALA A 237 -2.83 9.87 -3.58
N CYS A 238 -2.98 10.26 -2.32
CA CYS A 238 -2.12 9.86 -1.21
C CYS A 238 -2.92 9.07 -0.17
N ILE A 239 -2.29 8.03 0.37
CA ILE A 239 -2.78 7.31 1.56
C ILE A 239 -1.93 7.74 2.75
N LEU A 240 -2.57 8.30 3.77
CA LEU A 240 -1.94 8.70 5.02
C LEU A 240 -1.97 7.53 5.99
N SER A 241 -0.84 7.26 6.62
CA SER A 241 -0.71 6.21 7.63
C SER A 241 -0.32 6.84 8.96
N PRO A 242 -1.31 7.13 9.84
CA PRO A 242 -1.04 7.76 11.13
C PRO A 242 -0.14 6.94 12.04
N CYS A 243 -0.24 5.60 11.97
CA CYS A 243 0.53 4.70 12.85
C CYS A 243 2.04 4.85 12.65
N ASN A 244 2.51 4.93 11.40
CA ASN A 244 3.93 5.11 11.08
C ASN A 244 4.28 6.53 10.57
N LYS A 245 3.35 7.48 10.70
CA LYS A 245 3.53 8.89 10.34
C LYS A 245 4.02 9.09 8.89
N THR A 246 3.58 8.25 7.96
CA THR A 246 4.02 8.27 6.56
C THR A 246 2.86 8.60 5.63
N ALA A 247 3.12 9.42 4.60
CA ALA A 247 2.22 9.62 3.47
C ALA A 247 2.73 8.83 2.27
N TYR A 248 1.88 7.95 1.74
CA TYR A 248 2.20 7.10 0.59
C TYR A 248 1.58 7.69 -0.68
N GLY A 249 2.42 8.05 -1.65
CA GLY A 249 1.94 8.37 -3.00
C GLY A 249 1.38 7.10 -3.64
N TRP A 250 0.06 7.06 -3.83
CA TRP A 250 -0.64 5.84 -4.25
C TRP A 250 -0.85 5.82 -5.75
N LEU A 251 -1.56 6.81 -6.28
CA LEU A 251 -1.90 6.89 -7.70
C LEU A 251 -1.62 8.31 -8.21
N VAL A 252 -1.19 8.38 -9.46
CA VAL A 252 -0.96 9.64 -10.16
C VAL A 252 -1.76 9.60 -11.46
N ALA A 253 -2.41 10.71 -11.77
CA ALA A 253 -3.17 10.90 -12.99
C ALA A 253 -2.79 12.25 -13.61
N TYR A 254 -2.48 12.30 -14.90
CA TYR A 254 -2.05 13.53 -15.57
C TYR A 254 -2.46 13.63 -17.04
N ASP A 255 -2.80 14.84 -17.46
CA ASP A 255 -3.09 15.13 -18.85
C ASP A 255 -1.79 15.36 -19.63
N ARG A 256 -1.55 14.53 -20.65
CA ARG A 256 -0.37 14.62 -21.51
C ARG A 256 -0.52 15.63 -22.65
N THR A 257 -1.75 16.07 -22.93
CA THR A 257 -2.00 17.11 -23.95
C THR A 257 -1.58 18.48 -23.44
N ILE A 258 -1.58 18.65 -22.11
CA ILE A 258 -0.98 19.77 -21.41
C ILE A 258 0.53 19.50 -21.35
N GLN A 259 1.23 19.74 -22.47
CA GLN A 259 2.67 19.55 -22.61
C GLN A 259 3.44 20.50 -21.67
N ASP A 260 3.80 20.04 -20.48
CA ASP A 260 4.93 20.60 -19.74
C ASP A 260 5.73 19.51 -19.01
N ASN A 261 7.03 19.47 -19.27
CA ASN A 261 7.99 18.61 -18.58
C ASN A 261 8.08 18.92 -17.07
N ALA A 262 7.45 19.99 -16.61
CA ALA A 262 7.40 20.38 -15.20
C ALA A 262 6.46 19.51 -14.33
N ILE A 263 5.53 18.77 -14.93
CA ILE A 263 4.46 18.05 -14.20
C ILE A 263 4.48 16.53 -14.41
N SER A 264 5.33 16.02 -15.31
CA SER A 264 5.47 14.58 -15.53
C SER A 264 6.50 13.96 -14.56
N PRO A 265 6.21 12.81 -13.92
CA PRO A 265 7.14 12.13 -13.01
C PRO A 265 8.45 11.66 -13.68
#